data_AF-A0A4V2QF03-F1
#
_entry.id   AF-A0A4V2QF03-F1
#
_cell.length_a   1.000
_cell.length_b   1.000
_cell.length_c   1.000
_cell.angle_alpha   90.00
_cell.angle_beta   90.00
_cell.angle_gamma   90.00
#
_symmetry.space_group_name_H-M   'P 1'
#
loop_
_entity.id
_entity.type
_entity.pdbx_description
1 polymer ?
#
loop_
_entity_poly.entity_id
_entity_poly.type
_entity_poly.pdbx_seq_one_letter_code
_entity_poly.pdbx_strand_id
1 'polypeptide(L)' 'MERLKELFEQLHTAGYRWPQINQIIRDAFGTSRVGSLSRQQQEQLIKVLEKYARAH' A
#
# COMPACT_ATOMS: atom_id res chain seq x y z
N MET A 1 4.56 -3.93 -11.29
CA MET A 1 4.92 -4.33 -9.90
C MET A 1 5.93 -3.37 -9.27
N GLU A 2 6.81 -2.73 -10.04
CA GLU A 2 7.84 -1.81 -9.52
C GLU A 2 7.28 -0.65 -8.68
N ARG A 3 6.19 0.00 -9.13
CA ARG A 3 5.58 1.15 -8.42
C ARG A 3 5.12 0.85 -6.99
N LEU A 4 4.55 -0.35 -6.76
CA LEU A 4 4.11 -0.77 -5.42
C LEU A 4 5.31 -0.91 -4.49
N LYS A 5 6.40 -1.49 -4.99
CA LYS A 5 7.64 -1.67 -4.23
C LYS A 5 8.25 -0.32 -3.85
N GLU A 6 8.31 0.63 -4.79
CA GLU A 6 8.77 2.00 -4.52
C GLU A 6 7.92 2.68 -3.44
N LEU A 7 6.59 2.52 -3.47
CA LEU A 7 5.70 3.10 -2.46
C LEU A 7 5.88 2.46 -1.09
N PHE A 8 6.12 1.15 -1.03
CA PHE A 8 6.48 0.49 0.21
C PHE A 8 7.79 1.03 0.79
N GLU A 9 8.80 1.26 -0.04
CA GLU A 9 10.08 1.83 0.41
C GLU A 9 9.95 3.29 0.85
N GLN A 10 9.14 4.10 0.16
CA GLN A 10 8.84 5.48 0.57
C GLN A 10 8.10 5.52 1.91
N LEU A 11 7.05 4.72 2.06
CA LEU A 11 6.30 4.62 3.32
C LEU A 11 7.19 4.11 4.45
N HIS A 12 8.06 3.12 4.19
CA HIS A 12 9.02 2.62 5.17
C HIS A 12 10.01 3.71 5.60
N THR A 13 10.49 4.54 4.66
CA THR A 13 11.37 5.69 4.93
C THR A 13 10.65 6.77 5.73
N ALA A 14 9.34 6.96 5.48
CA ALA A 14 8.48 7.86 6.25
C ALA A 14 8.10 7.31 7.65
N GLY A 15 8.56 6.11 8.01
CA GLY A 15 8.34 5.50 9.32
C GLY A 15 7.15 4.55 9.40
N TYR A 16 6.45 4.29 8.29
CA TYR A 16 5.40 3.28 8.25
C TYR A 16 5.99 1.88 8.28
N ARG A 17 5.66 1.10 9.29
CA ARG A 17 6.11 -0.29 9.38
C ARG A 17 5.20 -1.20 8.57
N TRP A 18 5.75 -2.33 8.09
CA TRP A 18 5.00 -3.38 7.38
C TRP A 18 3.63 -3.76 7.98
N PRO A 19 3.45 -3.86 9.32
CA PRO A 19 2.14 -4.12 9.92
C PRO A 19 1.10 -3.03 9.64
N GLN A 20 1.51 -1.76 9.67
CA GLN A 20 0.62 -0.63 9.38
C GLN A 20 0.19 -0.64 7.92
N ILE A 21 1.11 -0.95 7.01
CA ILE A 21 0.79 -1.02 5.58
C ILE A 21 -0.14 -2.21 5.31
N ASN A 22 0.08 -3.36 5.96
CA ASN A 22 -0.85 -4.49 5.91
C ASN A 22 -2.23 -4.16 6.49
N GLN A 23 -2.29 -3.30 7.51
CA GLN A 23 -3.55 -2.77 8.04
C GLN A 23 -4.26 -1.89 7.00
N ILE A 24 -3.56 -0.97 6.35
CA ILE A 24 -4.12 -0.12 5.28
C ILE A 24 -4.69 -0.98 4.14
N ILE A 25 -3.95 -2.01 3.71
CA ILE A 25 -4.41 -2.91 2.64
C ILE A 25 -5.65 -3.70 3.11
N ARG A 26 -5.64 -4.19 4.36
CA ARG A 26 -6.78 -4.91 4.94
C ARG A 26 -8.02 -4.03 5.07
N ASP A 27 -7.86 -2.78 5.48
CA ASP A 27 -8.96 -1.83 5.65
C ASP A 27 -9.59 -1.45 4.30
N ALA A 28 -8.74 -1.22 3.29
CA ALA A 28 -9.19 -0.83 1.96
C ALA A 28 -9.75 -1.99 1.10
N PHE A 29 -9.24 -3.21 1.27
CA PHE A 29 -9.54 -4.34 0.37
C PHE A 29 -10.04 -5.60 1.07
N GLY A 30 -10.16 -5.61 2.40
CA GLY A 30 -10.55 -6.79 3.19
C GLY A 30 -9.50 -7.91 3.25
N THR A 31 -8.32 -7.71 2.66
CA THR A 31 -7.23 -8.69 2.64
C THR A 31 -5.88 -8.03 2.94
N SER A 32 -4.98 -8.76 3.60
CA SER A 32 -3.60 -8.28 3.83
C SER A 32 -2.64 -8.75 2.74
N ARG A 33 -3.10 -9.53 1.76
CA ARG A 33 -2.26 -10.10 0.70
C ARG A 33 -2.42 -9.30 -0.58
N VAL A 34 -1.41 -8.50 -0.93
CA VAL A 34 -1.34 -7.77 -2.22
C VAL A 34 -1.41 -8.72 -3.42
N GLY A 35 -0.86 -9.93 -3.29
CA GLY A 35 -0.92 -10.97 -4.32
C GLY A 35 -2.32 -11.54 -4.56
N SER A 36 -3.26 -11.35 -3.64
CA SER A 36 -4.67 -11.73 -3.81
C SER A 36 -5.51 -10.62 -4.44
N LEU A 37 -4.94 -9.42 -4.63
CA LEU A 37 -5.65 -8.31 -5.24
C LEU A 37 -5.70 -8.47 -6.76
N SER A 38 -6.87 -8.19 -7.32
CA SER A 38 -7.04 -8.06 -8.77
C SER A 38 -6.28 -6.84 -9.30
N ARG A 39 -6.01 -6.78 -10.60
CA ARG A 39 -5.26 -5.67 -11.22
C ARG A 39 -5.86 -4.29 -10.91
N GLN A 40 -7.19 -4.16 -10.97
CA GLN A 40 -7.90 -2.93 -10.57
C GLN A 40 -7.71 -2.57 -9.08
N GLN A 41 -7.71 -3.57 -8.19
CA GLN A 41 -7.49 -3.35 -6.76
C GLN A 41 -6.05 -2.95 -6.47
N GLN A 42 -5.08 -3.48 -7.22
CA GLN A 42 -3.69 -3.04 -7.12
C GLN A 42 -3.52 -1.59 -7.57
N GLU A 43 -4.20 -1.16 -8.64
CA GLU A 43 -4.19 0.26 -9.04
C GLU A 43 -4.86 1.17 -8.02
N GLN A 44 -5.97 0.74 -7.41
CA GLN A 44 -6.58 1.42 -6.28
C GLN A 44 -5.62 1.49 -5.09
N LEU A 45 -4.93 0.40 -4.77
CA LEU A 45 -3.96 0.34 -3.66
C LEU A 45 -2.82 1.34 -3.87
N ILE A 46 -2.30 1.46 -5.10
CA ILE A 46 -1.27 2.45 -5.45
C ILE A 46 -1.77 3.86 -5.11
N LYS A 47 -3.00 4.23 -5.51
CA LYS A 47 -3.57 5.55 -5.21
C LYS A 47 -3.75 5.78 -3.71
N VAL A 48 -4.17 4.74 -2.98
CA VAL A 48 -4.30 4.80 -1.51
C VAL A 48 -2.94 5.06 -0.87
N LEU A 49 -1.93 4.26 -1.20
CA LEU A 49 -0.57 4.39 -0.66
C LEU A 49 0.08 5.73 -1.04
N GLU A 50 -0.14 6.23 -2.26
CA GLU A 50 0.32 7.56 -2.68
C GLU A 50 -0.31 8.68 -1.84
N LYS A 51 -1.59 8.55 -1.46
CA LYS A 51 -2.27 9.51 -0.58
C LYS A 51 -1.65 9.51 0.82
N TYR A 52 -1.32 8.34 1.37
CA TYR A 52 -0.65 8.23 2.66
C TYR A 52 0.78 8.76 2.62
N ALA A 53 1.52 8.50 1.53
CA ALA A 53 2.88 8.98 1.34
C ALA A 53 2.98 10.51 1.15
N ARG A 54 1.92 11.17 0.66
CA ARG A 54 1.85 12.65 0.56
C ARG A 54 1.40 13.35 1.84
N ALA A 55 0.76 12.62 2.76
CA ALA A 55 0.20 13.20 3.99
C ALA A 55 1.24 13.34 5.11
N HIS A 56 2.47 12.85 4.91
CA HIS A 56 3.62 12.95 5.81
C HIS A 56 4.83 13.44 5.01
#